data_AF-M1UV32-F1
#
_entry.id   AF-M1UV32-F1
#
_cell.length_a   1.000
_cell.length_b   1.000
_cell.length_c   1.000
_cell.angle_alpha   90.00
_cell.angle_beta   90.00
_cell.angle_gamma   90.00
#
_symmetry.space_group_name_H-M   'P 1'
#
loop_
_entity.id
_entity.type
_entity.pdbx_description
1 polymer ?
#
loop_
_entity_poly.entity_id
_entity_poly.type
_entity_poly.pdbx_seq_one_letter_code
_entity_poly.pdbx_strand_id
1 'polypeptide(L)'
;MSGGFSFYQVFKNVINLHYQLGCFLVGTIAYLIAWIISLYTWVLVARIVIEMIQSFSRSFAPPKWFFFIAEPIFLITDPPVKLLRKVIPPLPLGNVRLDISVLVLFFALSVLQRVILMFA
;
A
#
# COMPACT_ATOMS: atom_id res chain seq x y z
N MET A 1 -0.56 -37.64 43.63
CA MET A 1 -0.64 -36.46 42.73
C MET A 1 0.48 -35.51 43.10
N SER A 2 1.69 -35.68 42.56
CA SER A 2 2.77 -34.71 42.73
C SER A 2 3.14 -34.16 41.36
N GLY A 3 2.72 -32.91 41.11
CA GLY A 3 3.12 -32.15 39.93
C GLY A 3 4.61 -31.84 40.01
N GLY A 4 5.44 -32.69 39.42
CA GLY A 4 6.86 -32.41 39.24
C GLY A 4 7.03 -31.35 38.16
N PHE A 5 7.24 -30.09 38.56
CA PHE A 5 7.72 -29.05 37.66
C PHE A 5 9.11 -29.45 37.16
N SER A 6 9.18 -30.13 36.02
CA SER A 6 10.45 -30.48 35.38
C SER A 6 11.15 -29.21 34.91
N PHE A 7 12.37 -28.97 35.40
CA PHE A 7 13.20 -27.82 35.03
C PHE A 7 13.33 -27.66 33.51
N TYR A 8 13.33 -28.77 32.77
CA TYR A 8 13.34 -28.79 31.30
C TYR A 8 12.07 -28.18 30.69
N GLN A 9 10.90 -28.42 31.27
CA GLN A 9 9.64 -27.83 30.83
C GLN A 9 9.63 -26.31 31.07
N VAL A 10 10.16 -25.88 32.22
CA VAL A 10 10.29 -24.45 32.55
C VAL A 10 11.23 -23.76 31.56
N PHE A 11 12.40 -24.33 31.30
CA PHE A 11 13.36 -23.78 30.34
C PHE A 11 12.80 -23.71 28.91
N LYS A 12 12.11 -24.77 28.46
CA LYS A 12 11.47 -24.82 27.13
C LYS A 12 10.34 -23.80 26.99
N ASN A 13 9.56 -23.56 28.05
CA ASN A 13 8.52 -22.53 28.08
C ASN A 13 9.12 -21.12 28.06
N VAL A 14 10.21 -20.86 28.79
CA VAL A 14 10.90 -19.56 28.77
C VAL A 14 11.46 -19.28 27.38
N ILE A 15 12.05 -20.26 26.72
CA ILE A 15 12.56 -20.12 25.35
C ILE A 15 11.41 -19.88 24.36
N ASN A 16 10.35 -20.68 24.39
CA ASN A 16 9.18 -20.47 23.54
C ASN A 16 8.54 -19.08 23.76
N LEU A 17 8.46 -18.62 25.01
CA LEU A 17 7.93 -17.30 25.34
C LEU A 17 8.76 -16.17 24.71
N HIS A 18 10.10 -16.27 24.72
CA HIS A 18 10.97 -15.31 24.06
C HIS A 18 10.82 -15.32 22.53
N TYR A 19 10.74 -16.50 21.91
CA TYR A 19 10.51 -16.62 20.46
C TYR A 19 9.12 -16.10 20.05
N GLN A 20 8.10 -16.37 20.87
CA GLN A 20 6.73 -15.96 20.62
C GLN A 20 6.55 -14.44 20.78
N LEU A 21 7.21 -13.82 21.77
CA LEU A 21 7.26 -12.36 21.93
C LEU A 21 8.00 -11.67 20.77
N GLY A 22 9.13 -12.25 20.31
CA GLY A 22 9.88 -11.73 19.17
C GLY A 22 9.08 -11.77 17.87
N CYS A 23 8.47 -12.92 17.55
CA CYS A 23 7.61 -13.08 16.38
C CYS A 23 6.39 -12.14 16.42
N PHE A 24 5.79 -11.94 17.61
CA PHE A 24 4.62 -11.07 17.77
C PHE A 24 4.95 -9.59 17.51
N LEU A 25 6.10 -9.11 17.97
CA LEU A 25 6.57 -7.74 17.70
C LEU A 25 6.84 -7.52 16.21
N VAL A 26 7.52 -8.48 15.55
CA VAL A 26 7.80 -8.41 14.11
C VAL A 26 6.50 -8.42 13.29
N GLY A 27 5.56 -9.31 13.61
CA GLY A 27 4.26 -9.37 12.94
C GLY A 27 3.44 -8.09 13.12
N THR A 28 3.45 -7.50 14.32
CA THR A 28 2.73 -6.24 14.59
C THR A 28 3.27 -5.07 13.78
N ILE A 29 4.61 -4.95 13.68
CA ILE A 29 5.27 -3.90 12.90
C ILE A 29 4.98 -4.08 11.41
N ALA A 30 5.07 -5.31 10.90
CA ALA A 30 4.74 -5.63 9.51
C ALA A 30 3.28 -5.30 9.18
N TYR A 31 2.36 -5.58 10.10
CA TYR A 31 0.94 -5.25 9.94
C TYR A 31 0.68 -3.74 9.90
N LEU A 32 1.35 -2.97 10.76
CA LEU A 32 1.27 -1.50 10.74
C LEU A 32 1.76 -0.91 9.41
N ILE A 33 2.90 -1.40 8.90
CA ILE A 33 3.44 -0.97 7.61
C ILE A 33 2.47 -1.35 6.47
N ALA A 34 1.96 -2.58 6.48
CA ALA A 34 0.99 -3.02 5.48
C ALA A 34 -0.28 -2.16 5.50
N TRP A 35 -0.71 -1.69 6.68
CA TRP A 35 -1.86 -0.80 6.82
C TRP A 35 -1.62 0.58 6.22
N ILE A 36 -0.44 1.16 6.45
CA ILE A 36 -0.02 2.43 5.83
C ILE A 36 0.04 2.30 4.30
N ILE A 37 0.61 1.21 3.78
CA ILE A 37 0.66 0.93 2.34
C ILE A 37 -0.76 0.78 1.77
N SER A 38 -1.66 0.12 2.51
CA SER A 38 -3.07 0.01 2.13
C SER A 38 -3.73 1.38 1.98
N LEU A 39 -3.57 2.26 2.96
CA LEU A 39 -4.12 3.62 2.91
C LEU A 39 -3.59 4.39 1.69
N TYR A 40 -2.29 4.33 1.44
CA TYR A 40 -1.68 4.97 0.28
C TYR A 40 -2.22 4.39 -1.04
N THR A 41 -2.45 3.08 -1.10
CA THR A 41 -3.03 2.40 -2.26
C THR A 41 -4.46 2.90 -2.54
N TRP A 42 -5.26 3.14 -1.51
CA TRP A 42 -6.59 3.75 -1.68
C TRP A 42 -6.53 5.17 -2.28
N VAL A 43 -5.54 5.97 -1.89
CA VAL A 43 -5.32 7.31 -2.46
C VAL A 43 -4.94 7.20 -3.95
N LEU A 44 -4.11 6.24 -4.33
CA LEU A 44 -3.82 5.96 -5.74
C LEU A 44 -5.05 5.55 -6.53
N VAL A 45 -5.91 4.70 -5.97
CA VAL A 45 -7.18 4.32 -6.61
C VAL A 45 -8.05 5.55 -6.82
N ALA A 46 -8.15 6.44 -5.83
CA ALA A 46 -8.89 7.70 -5.97
C ALA A 46 -8.33 8.57 -7.11
N ARG A 47 -7.00 8.66 -7.25
CA ARG A 47 -6.35 9.33 -8.39
C ARG A 47 -6.75 8.70 -9.73
N ILE A 48 -6.70 7.38 -9.85
CA ILE A 48 -7.07 6.67 -11.08
C ILE A 48 -8.52 7.00 -11.46
N VAL A 49 -9.44 6.96 -10.49
CA VAL A 49 -10.86 7.30 -10.72
C VAL A 49 -11.02 8.74 -11.21
N ILE A 50 -10.33 9.70 -10.57
CA ILE A 50 -10.32 11.11 -10.95
C ILE A 50 -9.80 11.30 -12.39
N GLU A 51 -8.70 10.63 -12.75
CA GLU A 51 -8.13 10.67 -14.10
C GLU A 51 -9.06 10.01 -15.13
N MET A 52 -9.73 8.92 -14.78
CA MET A 52 -10.70 8.26 -15.65
C MET A 52 -11.93 9.15 -15.90
N ILE A 53 -12.50 9.77 -14.87
CA ILE A 53 -13.64 10.69 -15.01
C ILE A 53 -13.30 11.82 -15.99
N GLN A 54 -12.11 12.41 -15.85
CA GLN A 54 -11.64 13.48 -16.73
C GLN A 54 -11.35 12.98 -18.15
N SER A 55 -10.77 11.78 -18.30
CA SER A 55 -10.43 11.25 -19.62
C SER A 55 -11.65 10.75 -20.41
N PHE A 56 -12.68 10.21 -19.74
CA PHE A 56 -13.88 9.73 -20.41
C PHE A 56 -14.83 10.86 -20.79
N SER A 57 -14.89 11.91 -19.99
CA SER A 57 -15.68 13.09 -20.32
C SER A 57 -14.76 14.18 -20.87
N ARG A 58 -14.49 14.12 -22.18
CA ARG A 58 -13.66 15.13 -22.88
C ARG A 58 -14.14 16.57 -22.71
N SER A 59 -15.41 16.76 -22.39
CA SER A 59 -16.04 18.07 -22.13
C SER A 59 -16.37 18.27 -20.64
N PHE A 60 -15.67 17.58 -19.73
CA PHE A 60 -15.93 17.69 -18.30
C PHE A 60 -15.59 19.10 -17.78
N ALA A 61 -16.59 19.79 -17.24
CA ALA A 61 -16.42 21.04 -16.51
C ALA A 61 -16.46 20.74 -15.00
N PRO A 62 -15.31 20.43 -14.35
CA PRO A 62 -15.29 20.03 -12.94
C PRO A 62 -15.83 21.15 -12.04
N PRO A 63 -16.76 20.83 -11.13
CA PRO A 63 -17.25 21.79 -10.14
C PRO A 63 -16.15 22.16 -9.15
N LYS A 64 -16.24 23.35 -8.51
CA LYS A 64 -15.19 23.86 -7.60
C LYS A 64 -14.81 22.89 -6.47
N TRP A 65 -15.78 22.16 -5.91
CA TRP A 65 -15.54 21.17 -4.85
C TRP A 65 -14.64 20.01 -5.29
N PHE A 66 -14.64 19.67 -6.58
CA PHE A 66 -13.79 18.61 -7.13
C PHE A 66 -12.31 18.94 -6.96
N PHE A 67 -11.92 20.19 -7.19
CA PHE A 67 -10.53 20.63 -7.04
C PHE A 67 -10.02 20.52 -5.60
N PHE A 68 -10.87 20.86 -4.61
CA PHE A 68 -10.49 20.74 -3.19
C PHE A 68 -10.17 19.31 -2.76
N ILE A 69 -10.80 18.30 -3.39
CA ILE A 69 -10.51 16.89 -3.12
C ILE A 69 -9.34 16.40 -3.98
N ALA A 70 -9.32 16.80 -5.25
CA ALA A 70 -8.32 16.35 -6.21
C ALA A 70 -6.91 16.82 -5.85
N GLU A 71 -6.76 18.08 -5.45
CA GLU A 71 -5.47 18.70 -5.15
C GLU A 71 -4.63 17.95 -4.09
N PRO A 72 -5.14 17.62 -2.89
CA PRO A 72 -4.36 16.88 -1.91
C PRO A 72 -4.02 15.46 -2.39
N ILE A 73 -4.92 14.80 -3.13
CA ILE A 73 -4.67 13.48 -3.70
C ILE A 73 -3.51 13.56 -4.71
N PHE A 74 -3.55 14.52 -5.63
CA PHE A 74 -2.48 14.73 -6.61
C PHE A 74 -1.16 15.11 -5.93
N LEU A 75 -1.17 15.95 -4.90
CA LEU A 75 0.03 16.33 -4.17
C LEU A 75 0.73 15.12 -3.52
N ILE A 76 -0.05 14.22 -2.90
CA ILE A 76 0.48 13.02 -2.23
C ILE A 76 0.98 11.99 -3.24
N THR A 77 0.31 11.86 -4.38
CA THR A 77 0.58 10.81 -5.37
C THR A 77 1.58 11.23 -6.45
N ASP A 78 1.75 12.53 -6.73
CA ASP A 78 2.63 13.03 -7.78
C ASP A 78 4.12 12.72 -7.59
N PRO A 79 4.73 12.87 -6.40
CA PRO A 79 6.15 12.57 -6.23
C PRO A 79 6.51 11.14 -6.64
N PRO A 80 5.85 10.07 -6.14
CA PRO A 80 6.17 8.70 -6.52
C PRO A 80 5.79 8.37 -7.96
N VAL A 81 4.68 8.90 -8.48
CA VAL A 81 4.32 8.72 -9.90
C VAL A 81 5.37 9.37 -10.81
N LYS A 82 5.87 10.56 -10.46
CA LYS A 82 6.94 11.25 -11.19
C LYS A 82 8.27 10.47 -11.15
N LEU A 83 8.58 9.83 -10.03
CA LEU A 83 9.75 8.93 -9.94
C LEU A 83 9.60 7.75 -10.91
N LEU A 84 8.41 7.15 -10.99
CA LEU A 84 8.13 6.06 -11.92
C LEU A 84 8.16 6.51 -13.39
N ARG A 85 7.61 7.69 -13.69
CA ARG A 85 7.62 8.28 -15.04
C ARG A 85 9.02 8.50 -15.61
N LYS A 86 10.05 8.60 -14.76
CA LYS A 86 11.46 8.66 -15.21
C LYS A 86 11.95 7.31 -15.76
N VAL A 87 11.42 6.21 -15.23
CA VAL A 87 11.82 4.85 -15.60
C VAL A 87 10.95 4.32 -16.74
N ILE A 88 9.65 4.59 -16.70
CA ILE A 88 8.67 4.09 -17.66
C ILE A 88 7.99 5.30 -18.31
N PRO A 89 8.40 5.68 -19.53
CA PRO A 89 7.78 6.80 -20.22
C PRO A 89 6.30 6.53 -20.51
N PRO A 90 5.44 7.56 -20.43
CA PRO A 90 4.01 7.38 -20.65
C PRO A 90 3.73 7.00 -22.11
N LEU A 91 3.13 5.83 -22.34
CA LEU A 91 2.67 5.43 -23.66
C LEU A 91 1.23 5.92 -23.85
N PRO A 92 0.95 6.78 -24.85
CA PRO A 92 -0.42 7.17 -25.15
C PRO A 92 -1.21 5.95 -25.66
N LEU A 93 -2.23 5.52 -24.90
CA LEU A 93 -3.11 4.40 -25.26
C LEU A 93 -4.21 4.87 -26.24
N GLY A 94 -3.79 5.36 -27.41
CA GLY A 94 -4.69 5.81 -28.46
C GLY A 94 -5.52 7.04 -28.07
N ASN A 95 -6.84 6.87 -27.95
CA ASN A 95 -7.80 7.97 -27.82
C ASN A 95 -8.10 8.37 -26.35
N VAL A 96 -7.60 7.59 -25.37
CA VAL A 96 -7.80 7.78 -23.93
C VAL A 96 -6.43 7.99 -23.28
N ARG A 97 -6.25 9.11 -22.57
CA ARG A 97 -5.00 9.44 -21.87
C ARG A 97 -5.07 8.90 -20.45
N LEU A 98 -5.06 7.59 -20.31
CA LEU A 98 -4.98 6.95 -18.99
C LEU A 98 -3.49 6.84 -18.62
N ASP A 99 -3.09 7.37 -17.46
CA ASP A 99 -1.68 7.38 -17.08
C ASP A 99 -1.24 5.98 -16.64
N ILE A 100 -0.56 5.28 -17.54
CA ILE A 100 0.03 3.97 -17.29
C ILE A 100 0.93 3.99 -16.05
N SER A 101 1.61 5.10 -15.78
CA SER A 101 2.55 5.22 -14.66
C SER A 101 1.85 5.01 -13.31
N VAL A 102 0.61 5.50 -13.17
CA VAL A 102 -0.20 5.34 -11.97
C VAL A 102 -0.65 3.89 -11.82
N LEU A 103 -1.05 3.26 -12.94
CA LEU A 103 -1.46 1.85 -12.96
C LEU A 103 -0.29 0.93 -12.55
N VAL A 104 0.90 1.19 -13.08
CA VAL A 104 2.11 0.43 -12.72
C VAL A 104 2.46 0.64 -11.25
N LEU A 105 2.37 1.86 -10.73
CA LEU A 105 2.61 2.14 -9.31
C LEU A 105 1.64 1.36 -8.42
N PHE A 106 0.36 1.35 -8.77
CA PHE A 106 -0.67 0.58 -8.07
C PHE A 106 -0.35 -0.93 -8.05
N PHE A 107 0.03 -1.49 -9.19
CA PHE A 107 0.41 -2.91 -9.27
C PHE A 107 1.66 -3.21 -8.44
N ALA A 108 2.69 -2.36 -8.52
CA ALA A 108 3.92 -2.53 -7.75
C ALA A 108 3.66 -2.52 -6.23
N LEU A 109 2.84 -1.58 -5.75
CA LEU A 109 2.48 -1.49 -4.33
C LEU A 109 1.61 -2.67 -3.87
N SER A 110 0.69 -3.12 -4.73
CA SER A 110 -0.14 -4.30 -4.44
C SER A 110 0.71 -5.57 -4.27
N VAL A 111 1.74 -5.74 -5.11
CA VAL A 111 2.69 -6.86 -5.00
C VAL A 111 3.54 -6.70 -3.75
N LEU A 112 4.10 -5.50 -3.51
CA LEU A 112 4.93 -5.22 -2.34
C LEU A 112 4.18 -5.48 -1.04
N GLN A 113 2.91 -5.08 -0.96
CA GLN A 113 2.07 -5.32 0.20
C GLN A 113 1.87 -6.81 0.47
N ARG A 114 1.59 -7.60 -0.58
CA ARG A 114 1.45 -9.06 -0.44
C ARG A 114 2.74 -9.71 0.05
N VAL A 115 3.88 -9.24 -0.44
CA VAL A 115 5.19 -9.73 0.00
C VAL A 115 5.41 -9.39 1.48
N ILE A 116 5.12 -8.15 1.91
CA ILE A 116 5.26 -7.75 3.32
C ILE A 116 4.34 -8.57 4.24
N LEU A 117 3.08 -8.80 3.82
CA LEU A 117 2.13 -9.62 4.55
C LEU A 117 2.53 -11.11 4.64
N MET A 118 3.38 -11.58 3.73
CA MET A 118 3.93 -12.94 3.81
C MET A 118 4.94 -13.10 4.95
N PHE A 119 5.56 -12.00 5.39
CA PHE A 119 6.51 -11.97 6.51
C PHE A 119 5.89 -11.50 7.83
N ALA A 120 4.60 -11.13 7.82
CA ALA A 120 3.82 -10.73 9.00
C ALA A 120 3.25 -11.96 9.71
#